data_AF-A0A7S4CJK0-F1
#
_entry.id   AF-A0A7S4CJK0-F1
#
_cell.length_a   1.000
_cell.length_b   1.000
_cell.length_c   1.000
_cell.angle_alpha   90.00
_cell.angle_beta   90.00
_cell.angle_gamma   90.00
#
_symmetry.space_group_name_H-M   'P 1'
#
loop_
_entity.id
_entity.type
_entity.pdbx_description
1 polymer ?
#
loop_
_entity_poly.entity_id
_entity_poly.type
_entity_poly.pdbx_seq_one_letter_code
_entity_poly.pdbx_strand_id
1 'polypeptide(L)'
;KHQQTTLDDLPKFVNVIAEQMGDQRHDRLLLTLIEHMKDGGHLSQRVKVVTLQFFTQMLKKSRQAMDDAESSDLSEMQQRMSDPDQLHCTPLMILLAEGHDDVVAYQAVEFGKQLFHGGNEVAQKAVLANFEEVDGGFFGKVVEKMHKCIKVLRERKREKQFMEDNELEEDKVYGYKQMLDNKMELSGIPAVLRLLQLFCEGHYGPLQNYLRVQPNCLHSVNIIAEVLFFLREVLHAGIDETTIDMAIQCFNTLTEFCQGPCAPNQATLMDLKPNVCSEVNIVLESELPTVEDALAFELRNSAVLTLLSLLEGNTKKHHLLLMISTLSFPVLGRTLDEMWRMEEEDALNLAFNLYVLLCCLSREETRSP
;
A
#
# COMPACT_ATOMS: atom_id res chain seq x y z
N LYS A 1 39.32 8.64 -7.17
CA LYS A 1 40.29 7.94 -6.29
C LYS A 1 39.73 8.00 -4.87
N HIS A 2 39.52 6.85 -4.22
CA HIS A 2 38.70 6.58 -3.01
C HIS A 2 37.28 6.06 -3.31
N GLN A 3 37.22 4.90 -4.00
CA GLN A 3 36.04 4.03 -4.10
C GLN A 3 36.04 3.02 -2.95
N GLN A 4 35.97 3.52 -1.72
CA GLN A 4 35.80 2.68 -0.53
C GLN A 4 35.16 3.45 0.62
N THR A 5 34.27 4.40 0.31
CA THR A 5 33.19 4.73 1.25
C THR A 5 32.29 3.50 1.32
N THR A 6 32.46 2.70 2.37
CA THR A 6 31.55 1.59 2.66
C THR A 6 30.17 2.17 2.98
N LEU A 7 29.12 1.35 2.84
CA LEU A 7 27.76 1.75 3.30
C LEU A 7 27.77 2.27 4.75
N ASP A 8 28.77 1.85 5.54
CA ASP A 8 28.97 2.24 6.93
C ASP A 8 29.26 3.74 7.12
N ASP A 9 29.75 4.44 6.09
CA ASP A 9 30.00 5.89 6.14
C ASP A 9 28.78 6.72 5.69
N LEU A 10 27.76 6.09 5.11
CA LEU A 10 26.54 6.77 4.66
C LEU A 10 25.88 7.61 5.76
N PRO A 11 25.74 7.13 7.02
CA PRO A 11 25.17 7.94 8.10
C PRO A 11 25.98 9.21 8.40
N LYS A 12 27.32 9.15 8.31
CA LYS A 12 28.17 10.33 8.54
C LYS A 12 27.99 11.37 7.43
N PHE A 13 27.91 10.93 6.18
CA PHE A 13 27.63 11.81 5.04
C PHE A 13 26.23 12.42 5.10
N VAL A 14 25.21 11.62 5.48
CA VAL A 14 23.86 12.11 5.71
C VAL A 14 23.85 13.18 6.80
N ASN A 15 24.60 12.99 7.89
CA ASN A 15 24.66 13.99 8.96
C ASN A 15 25.26 15.32 8.49
N VAL A 16 26.38 15.28 7.78
CA VAL A 16 27.05 16.50 7.27
C VAL A 16 26.16 17.24 6.27
N ILE A 17 25.50 16.50 5.36
CA ILE A 17 24.65 17.13 4.34
C ILE A 17 23.35 17.65 4.96
N ALA A 18 22.70 16.88 5.84
CA ALA A 18 21.48 17.29 6.53
C ALA A 18 21.68 18.58 7.36
N GLU A 19 22.81 18.70 8.06
CA GLU A 19 23.15 19.89 8.86
C GLU A 19 23.50 21.13 8.01
N GLN A 20 23.76 20.95 6.71
CA GLN A 20 24.12 22.03 5.76
C GLN A 20 23.08 22.19 4.63
N MET A 21 21.88 21.63 4.82
CA MET A 21 20.77 21.74 3.88
C MET A 21 20.39 23.22 3.69
N GLY A 22 20.34 23.67 2.43
CA GLY A 22 20.06 25.07 2.06
C GLY A 22 21.28 25.79 1.46
N ASP A 23 22.48 25.19 1.55
CA ASP A 23 23.65 25.68 0.83
C ASP A 23 23.56 25.29 -0.67
N GLN A 24 23.56 26.30 -1.54
CA GLN A 24 23.52 26.17 -3.00
C GLN A 24 24.56 25.20 -3.57
N ARG A 25 25.69 24.96 -2.88
CA ARG A 25 26.69 23.99 -3.34
C ARG A 25 26.22 22.55 -3.21
N HIS A 26 25.50 22.22 -2.13
CA HIS A 26 24.98 20.88 -1.91
C HIS A 26 23.83 20.58 -2.87
N ASP A 27 22.94 21.54 -3.14
CA ASP A 27 21.86 21.37 -4.11
C ASP A 27 22.38 21.06 -5.52
N ARG A 28 23.43 21.74 -5.96
CA ARG A 28 24.05 21.44 -7.27
C ARG A 28 24.59 20.01 -7.34
N LEU A 29 25.16 19.50 -6.24
CA LEU A 29 25.64 18.12 -6.18
C LEU A 29 24.47 17.13 -6.22
N LEU A 30 23.41 17.37 -5.47
CA LEU A 30 22.21 16.52 -5.46
C LEU A 30 21.53 16.51 -6.83
N LEU A 31 21.38 17.68 -7.47
CA LEU A 31 20.86 17.81 -8.84
C LEU A 31 21.71 17.04 -9.83
N THR A 32 23.03 17.17 -9.75
CA THR A 32 23.96 16.42 -10.61
C THR A 32 23.75 14.91 -10.41
N LEU A 33 23.64 14.43 -9.17
CA LEU A 33 23.35 13.02 -8.90
C LEU A 33 22.01 12.58 -9.49
N ILE A 34 20.94 13.38 -9.33
CA ILE A 34 19.62 13.10 -9.87
C ILE A 34 19.66 13.00 -11.41
N GLU A 35 20.33 13.92 -12.09
CA GLU A 35 20.52 13.89 -13.54
C GLU A 35 21.26 12.62 -13.99
N HIS A 36 22.36 12.25 -13.32
CA HIS A 36 23.09 11.02 -13.64
C HIS A 36 22.27 9.75 -13.37
N MET A 37 21.33 9.80 -12.42
CA MET A 37 20.41 8.70 -12.14
C MET A 37 19.31 8.58 -13.19
N LYS A 38 18.87 9.70 -13.79
CA LYS A 38 17.91 9.75 -14.90
C LYS A 38 18.51 9.25 -16.22
N ASP A 39 19.81 9.50 -16.45
CA ASP A 39 20.51 9.02 -17.65
C ASP A 39 20.66 7.49 -17.63
N GLY A 40 19.73 6.84 -18.32
CA GLY A 40 19.39 5.41 -18.27
C GLY A 40 20.44 4.42 -18.76
N GLY A 41 21.68 4.46 -18.25
CA GLY A 41 22.64 3.37 -18.52
C GLY A 41 24.03 3.47 -17.93
N HIS A 42 24.48 4.63 -17.44
CA HIS A 42 25.90 4.79 -17.08
C HIS A 42 26.23 4.50 -15.61
N LEU A 43 25.26 4.65 -14.70
CA LEU A 43 25.47 4.33 -13.29
C LEU A 43 25.26 2.85 -13.01
N SER A 44 26.19 2.26 -12.26
CA SER A 44 26.05 0.89 -11.78
C SER A 44 24.87 0.76 -10.81
N GLN A 45 24.25 -0.42 -10.78
CA GLN A 45 23.17 -0.76 -9.84
C GLN A 45 23.51 -0.34 -8.40
N ARG A 46 24.74 -0.63 -7.95
CA ARG A 46 25.21 -0.28 -6.60
C ARG A 46 25.16 1.23 -6.34
N VAL A 47 25.56 2.06 -7.30
CA VAL A 47 25.51 3.52 -7.13
C VAL A 47 24.05 3.99 -7.05
N LYS A 48 23.16 3.42 -7.86
CA LYS A 48 21.74 3.75 -7.81
C LYS A 48 21.11 3.42 -6.46
N VAL A 49 21.35 2.21 -5.97
CA VAL A 49 20.87 1.74 -4.66
C VAL A 49 21.39 2.63 -3.53
N VAL A 50 22.70 2.90 -3.48
CA VAL A 50 23.30 3.73 -2.43
C VAL A 50 22.75 5.16 -2.46
N THR A 51 22.51 5.71 -3.64
CA THR A 51 21.93 7.06 -3.80
C THR A 51 20.48 7.11 -3.30
N LEU A 52 19.66 6.13 -3.65
CA LEU A 52 18.29 6.02 -3.14
C LEU A 52 18.23 5.82 -1.62
N GLN A 53 19.12 4.98 -1.09
CA GLN A 53 19.26 4.79 0.36
C GLN A 53 19.69 6.08 1.05
N PHE A 54 20.60 6.83 0.45
CA PHE A 54 21.01 8.14 0.95
C PHE A 54 19.81 9.09 1.06
N PHE A 55 19.04 9.27 -0.02
CA PHE A 55 17.83 10.11 0.02
C PHE A 55 16.80 9.63 1.04
N THR A 56 16.58 8.32 1.12
CA THR A 56 15.68 7.70 2.10
C THR A 56 16.11 8.00 3.53
N GLN A 57 17.41 7.93 3.83
CA GLN A 57 17.94 8.20 5.16
C GLN A 57 17.87 9.69 5.53
N MET A 58 18.04 10.61 4.57
CA MET A 58 17.84 12.04 4.85
C MET A 58 16.41 12.32 5.33
N LEU A 59 15.41 11.73 4.65
CA LEU A 59 14.01 11.85 5.06
C LEU A 59 13.73 11.17 6.41
N LYS A 60 14.26 9.96 6.63
CA LYS A 60 14.06 9.24 7.91
C LYS A 60 14.70 9.95 9.10
N LYS A 61 15.89 10.53 8.95
CA LYS A 61 16.56 11.27 10.03
C LYS A 61 15.71 12.48 10.45
N SER A 62 15.17 13.20 9.48
CA SER A 62 14.27 14.33 9.70
C SER A 62 12.96 13.93 10.42
N ARG A 63 12.64 12.63 10.46
CA ARG A 63 11.48 12.08 11.17
C ARG A 63 11.78 11.62 12.61
N GLN A 64 12.99 11.15 12.90
CA GLN A 64 13.34 10.54 14.20
C GLN A 64 13.66 11.56 15.32
N ALA A 65 13.84 12.84 14.98
CA ALA A 65 14.05 13.92 15.93
C ALA A 65 12.71 14.43 16.50
N MET A 66 11.96 13.53 17.16
CA MET A 66 10.59 13.80 17.61
C MET A 66 10.55 14.71 18.85
N ASP A 67 10.45 16.04 18.62
CA ASP A 67 9.81 17.04 19.47
C ASP A 67 8.87 17.90 18.58
N ASP A 68 7.74 18.39 19.12
CA ASP A 68 6.63 19.04 18.38
C ASP A 68 7.02 20.26 17.49
N ALA A 69 8.23 20.82 17.66
CA ALA A 69 8.74 21.95 16.88
C ALA A 69 9.33 21.55 15.50
N GLU A 70 9.69 20.27 15.29
CA GLU A 70 10.46 19.81 14.12
C GLU A 70 9.63 19.00 13.08
N SER A 71 8.30 18.91 13.24
CA SER A 71 7.39 18.52 12.15
C SER A 71 7.56 19.41 10.90
N SER A 72 8.12 20.60 11.08
CA SER A 72 8.49 21.52 10.01
C SER A 72 9.64 21.01 9.15
N ASP A 73 10.66 20.37 9.73
CA ASP A 73 11.90 20.03 9.02
C ASP A 73 11.71 18.86 8.05
N LEU A 74 10.94 17.83 8.45
CA LEU A 74 10.55 16.75 7.55
C LEU A 74 9.70 17.29 6.40
N SER A 75 8.73 18.15 6.69
CA SER A 75 7.87 18.76 5.67
C SER A 75 8.67 19.62 4.69
N GLU A 76 9.59 20.45 5.19
CA GLU A 76 10.46 21.27 4.35
C GLU A 76 11.36 20.41 3.44
N MET A 77 11.95 19.33 3.99
CA MET A 77 12.78 18.43 3.19
C MET A 77 11.97 17.70 2.12
N GLN A 78 10.78 17.21 2.47
CA GLN A 78 9.85 16.58 1.55
C GLN A 78 9.42 17.54 0.43
N GLN A 79 9.11 18.79 0.77
CA GLN A 79 8.76 19.84 -0.20
C GLN A 79 9.94 20.08 -1.15
N ARG A 80 11.14 20.32 -0.63
CA ARG A 80 12.35 20.55 -1.45
C ARG A 80 12.72 19.39 -2.37
N MET A 81 12.54 18.15 -1.90
CA MET A 81 12.76 16.97 -2.74
C MET A 81 11.73 16.84 -3.86
N SER A 82 10.51 17.30 -3.64
CA SER A 82 9.38 17.08 -4.56
C SER A 82 9.15 18.23 -5.53
N ASP A 83 9.50 19.45 -5.10
CA ASP A 83 9.28 20.69 -5.84
C ASP A 83 9.97 20.66 -7.21
N PRO A 84 9.23 20.89 -8.31
CA PRO A 84 9.77 21.01 -9.67
C PRO A 84 10.87 22.05 -9.84
N ASP A 85 10.83 23.13 -9.07
CA ASP A 85 11.82 24.21 -9.14
C ASP A 85 13.06 23.93 -8.27
N GLN A 86 13.08 22.80 -7.55
CA GLN A 86 14.17 22.38 -6.67
C GLN A 86 14.76 21.04 -7.13
N LEU A 87 14.71 19.99 -6.30
CA LEU A 87 15.36 18.71 -6.62
C LEU A 87 14.54 17.84 -7.57
N HIS A 88 13.21 17.97 -7.56
CA HIS A 88 12.29 17.26 -8.43
C HIS A 88 12.57 15.74 -8.53
N CYS A 89 12.66 15.08 -7.37
CA CYS A 89 12.97 13.66 -7.21
C CYS A 89 11.81 12.74 -7.58
N THR A 90 10.58 13.25 -7.65
CA THR A 90 9.37 12.43 -7.87
C THR A 90 9.37 11.69 -9.21
N PRO A 91 9.68 12.33 -10.37
CA PRO A 91 9.86 11.61 -11.64
C PRO A 91 10.98 10.58 -11.61
N LEU A 92 12.10 10.90 -10.92
CA LEU A 92 13.21 9.95 -10.80
C LEU A 92 12.77 8.69 -10.05
N MET A 93 11.99 8.85 -8.98
CA MET A 93 11.44 7.74 -8.22
C MET A 93 10.55 6.85 -9.08
N ILE A 94 9.63 7.43 -9.87
CA ILE A 94 8.77 6.66 -10.79
C ILE A 94 9.60 5.95 -11.86
N LEU A 95 10.53 6.66 -12.51
CA LEU A 95 11.42 6.11 -13.54
C LEU A 95 12.20 4.89 -13.04
N LEU A 96 12.75 4.97 -11.83
CA LEU A 96 13.53 3.87 -11.26
C LEU A 96 12.64 2.73 -10.75
N ALA A 97 11.44 3.04 -10.23
CA ALA A 97 10.47 2.04 -9.80
C ALA A 97 9.88 1.25 -10.98
N GLU A 98 9.76 1.86 -12.16
CA GLU A 98 9.34 1.21 -13.41
C GLU A 98 10.46 0.35 -14.04
N GLY A 99 11.72 0.58 -13.66
CA GLY A 99 12.88 -0.07 -14.24
C GLY A 99 12.91 -1.60 -14.12
N HIS A 100 13.75 -2.23 -14.95
CA HIS A 100 13.89 -3.70 -15.00
C HIS A 100 14.71 -4.30 -13.85
N ASP A 101 15.45 -3.48 -13.10
CA ASP A 101 16.29 -3.93 -11.99
C ASP A 101 15.47 -3.95 -10.71
N ASP A 102 15.06 -5.15 -10.27
CA ASP A 102 14.15 -5.33 -9.12
C ASP A 102 14.72 -4.73 -7.82
N VAL A 103 16.05 -4.73 -7.63
CA VAL A 103 16.67 -4.16 -6.42
C VAL A 103 16.59 -2.65 -6.44
N VAL A 104 16.88 -2.02 -7.58
CA VAL A 104 16.76 -0.56 -7.74
C VAL A 104 15.30 -0.14 -7.64
N ALA A 105 14.39 -0.88 -8.28
CA ALA A 105 12.97 -0.61 -8.24
C ALA A 105 12.43 -0.69 -6.80
N TYR A 106 12.81 -1.71 -6.04
CA TYR A 106 12.43 -1.83 -4.63
C TYR A 106 12.95 -0.65 -3.79
N GLN A 107 14.21 -0.25 -3.97
CA GLN A 107 14.75 0.91 -3.27
C GLN A 107 14.10 2.23 -3.69
N ALA A 108 13.65 2.34 -4.94
CA ALA A 108 12.88 3.51 -5.41
C ALA A 108 11.50 3.57 -4.74
N VAL A 109 10.84 2.42 -4.60
CA VAL A 109 9.58 2.32 -3.84
C VAL A 109 9.77 2.69 -2.37
N GLU A 110 10.84 2.20 -1.72
CA GLU A 110 11.17 2.57 -0.34
C GLU A 110 11.46 4.07 -0.16
N PHE A 111 12.15 4.67 -1.12
CA PHE A 111 12.35 6.12 -1.18
C PHE A 111 11.02 6.86 -1.35
N GLY A 112 10.18 6.42 -2.29
CA GLY A 112 8.84 6.95 -2.51
C GLY A 112 8.01 6.94 -1.22
N LYS A 113 8.02 5.83 -0.48
CA LYS A 113 7.29 5.74 0.81
C LYS A 113 7.66 6.84 1.79
N GLN A 114 8.92 7.29 1.83
CA GLN A 114 9.31 8.42 2.68
C GLN A 114 8.90 9.78 2.07
N LEU A 115 8.94 9.89 0.74
CA LEU A 115 8.61 11.13 0.04
C LEU A 115 7.12 11.50 0.21
N PHE A 116 6.23 10.52 0.18
CA PHE A 116 4.78 10.73 0.29
C PHE A 116 4.23 10.66 1.72
N HIS A 117 5.04 10.24 2.70
CA HIS A 117 4.60 10.04 4.07
C HIS A 117 3.92 11.27 4.67
N GLY A 118 2.75 11.08 5.28
CA GLY A 118 2.00 12.15 5.94
C GLY A 118 1.16 12.98 4.97
N GLY A 119 0.88 12.47 3.76
CA GLY A 119 0.09 13.18 2.76
C GLY A 119 0.82 14.38 2.13
N ASN A 120 2.09 14.21 1.73
CA ASN A 120 2.85 15.27 1.08
C ASN A 120 2.24 15.67 -0.29
N GLU A 121 1.39 16.69 -0.29
CA GLU A 121 0.65 17.16 -1.46
C GLU A 121 1.57 17.65 -2.59
N VAL A 122 2.77 18.17 -2.29
CA VAL A 122 3.73 18.61 -3.31
C VAL A 122 4.25 17.39 -4.09
N ALA A 123 4.59 16.29 -3.41
CA ALA A 123 4.95 15.04 -4.07
C ALA A 123 3.78 14.47 -4.89
N GLN A 124 2.56 14.51 -4.34
CA GLN A 124 1.36 14.01 -5.01
C GLN A 124 1.04 14.79 -6.29
N LYS A 125 1.21 16.12 -6.28
CA LYS A 125 1.09 16.95 -7.49
C LYS A 125 2.19 16.64 -8.51
N ALA A 126 3.43 16.53 -8.05
CA ALA A 126 4.57 16.24 -8.94
C ALA A 126 4.46 14.85 -9.59
N VAL A 127 3.98 13.83 -8.87
CA VAL A 127 3.81 12.48 -9.43
C VAL A 127 2.66 12.42 -10.43
N LEU A 128 1.55 13.12 -10.13
CA LEU A 128 0.42 13.19 -11.04
C LEU A 128 0.82 13.89 -12.34
N ALA A 129 1.50 15.04 -12.25
CA ALA A 129 2.01 15.75 -13.43
C ALA A 129 2.93 14.85 -14.28
N ASN A 130 3.84 14.10 -13.64
CA ASN A 130 4.69 13.13 -14.34
C ASN A 130 3.88 12.03 -15.05
N PHE A 131 2.83 11.49 -14.41
CA PHE A 131 1.96 10.50 -15.05
C PHE A 131 1.12 11.09 -16.18
N GLU A 132 0.70 12.35 -16.08
CA GLU A 132 -0.06 13.04 -17.12
C GLU A 132 0.79 13.36 -18.36
N GLU A 133 2.07 13.68 -18.16
CA GLU A 133 3.02 14.01 -19.22
C GLU A 133 3.62 12.78 -19.92
N VAL A 134 3.85 11.69 -19.17
CA VAL A 134 4.53 10.49 -19.67
C VAL A 134 3.57 9.30 -19.60
N ASP A 135 3.25 8.71 -20.76
CA ASP A 135 2.59 7.40 -20.84
C ASP A 135 3.57 6.30 -20.43
N GLY A 136 3.84 6.24 -19.13
CA GLY A 136 4.81 5.33 -18.50
C GLY A 136 4.21 3.96 -18.18
N GLY A 137 5.05 2.94 -18.13
CA GLY A 137 4.71 1.56 -17.81
C GLY A 137 4.56 1.26 -16.31
N PHE A 138 4.70 2.25 -15.42
CA PHE A 138 4.64 2.05 -13.96
C PHE A 138 3.43 1.22 -13.50
N PHE A 139 2.21 1.61 -13.88
CA PHE A 139 0.99 0.86 -13.49
C PHE A 139 0.94 -0.53 -14.12
N GLY A 140 1.39 -0.68 -15.36
CA GLY A 140 1.55 -1.99 -15.99
C GLY A 140 2.53 -2.89 -15.23
N LYS A 141 3.64 -2.33 -14.72
CA LYS A 141 4.62 -3.04 -13.89
C LYS A 141 4.07 -3.45 -12.53
N VAL A 142 3.28 -2.58 -11.89
CA VAL A 142 2.56 -2.91 -10.65
C VAL A 142 1.65 -4.12 -10.86
N VAL A 143 0.81 -4.10 -11.91
CA VAL A 143 -0.07 -5.22 -12.25
C VAL A 143 0.69 -6.48 -12.63
N GLU A 144 1.80 -6.35 -13.37
CA GLU A 144 2.68 -7.47 -13.70
C GLU A 144 3.22 -8.15 -12.42
N LYS A 145 3.67 -7.37 -11.44
CA LYS A 145 4.15 -7.89 -10.15
C LYS A 145 3.01 -8.55 -9.35
N MET A 146 1.81 -7.95 -9.31
CA MET A 146 0.65 -8.54 -8.62
C MET A 146 0.28 -9.88 -9.24
N HIS A 147 0.19 -9.97 -10.57
CA HIS A 147 -0.14 -11.21 -11.26
C HIS A 147 0.93 -12.31 -11.10
N LYS A 148 2.21 -11.95 -11.02
CA LYS A 148 3.28 -12.90 -10.65
C LYS A 148 3.06 -13.46 -9.25
N CYS A 149 2.70 -12.63 -8.28
CA CYS A 149 2.39 -13.05 -6.92
C CYS A 149 1.13 -13.93 -6.86
N ILE A 150 0.07 -13.58 -7.59
CA ILE A 150 -1.16 -14.40 -7.72
C ILE A 150 -0.83 -15.80 -8.24
N LYS A 151 0.09 -15.92 -9.21
CA LYS A 151 0.51 -17.23 -9.72
C LYS A 151 1.11 -18.10 -8.60
N VAL A 152 1.97 -17.52 -7.76
CA VAL A 152 2.58 -18.19 -6.60
C VAL A 152 1.50 -18.60 -5.58
N LEU A 153 0.56 -17.71 -5.27
CA LEU A 153 -0.56 -17.97 -4.35
C LEU A 153 -1.45 -19.13 -4.84
N ARG A 154 -1.76 -19.16 -6.14
CA ARG A 154 -2.56 -20.23 -6.75
C ARG A 154 -1.84 -21.57 -6.76
N GLU A 155 -0.52 -21.56 -6.98
CA GLU A 155 0.31 -22.77 -6.88
C GLU A 155 0.29 -23.32 -5.44
N ARG A 156 0.53 -22.45 -4.45
CA ARG A 156 0.43 -22.79 -3.02
C ARG A 156 -0.92 -23.40 -2.65
N LYS A 157 -2.02 -22.78 -3.10
CA LYS A 157 -3.39 -23.27 -2.82
C LYS A 157 -3.62 -24.68 -3.38
N ARG A 158 -3.22 -24.92 -4.63
CA ARG A 158 -3.39 -26.25 -5.28
C ARG A 158 -2.59 -27.32 -4.56
N GLU A 159 -1.38 -26.98 -4.10
CA GLU A 159 -0.54 -27.90 -3.36
C GLU A 159 -1.15 -28.23 -2.00
N LYS A 160 -1.59 -27.22 -1.23
CA LYS A 160 -2.31 -27.45 0.04
C LYS A 160 -3.50 -28.38 -0.17
N GLN A 161 -4.33 -28.11 -1.18
CA GLN A 161 -5.50 -28.93 -1.49
C GLN A 161 -5.10 -30.37 -1.91
N PHE A 162 -4.06 -30.52 -2.74
CA PHE A 162 -3.57 -31.85 -3.13
C PHE A 162 -3.06 -32.66 -1.93
N MET A 163 -2.39 -32.01 -0.98
CA MET A 163 -1.89 -32.65 0.24
C MET A 163 -3.03 -33.12 1.13
N GLU A 164 -4.04 -32.27 1.32
CA GLU A 164 -5.27 -32.58 2.06
C GLU A 164 -6.03 -33.76 1.42
N ASP A 165 -6.22 -33.73 0.10
CA ASP A 165 -6.95 -34.77 -0.66
C ASP A 165 -6.24 -36.15 -0.62
N ASN A 166 -4.93 -36.20 -0.36
CA ASN A 166 -4.12 -37.43 -0.39
C ASN A 166 -3.56 -37.83 0.98
N GLU A 167 -3.94 -37.16 2.08
CA GLU A 167 -3.50 -37.47 3.45
C GLU A 167 -1.96 -37.58 3.60
N LEU A 168 -1.22 -36.70 2.92
CA LEU A 168 0.25 -36.75 2.89
C LEU A 168 0.87 -35.99 4.08
N GLU A 169 1.88 -36.57 4.73
CA GLU A 169 2.61 -35.94 5.86
C GLU A 169 3.50 -34.74 5.44
N GLU A 170 3.61 -33.72 6.31
CA GLU A 170 4.20 -32.40 6.04
C GLU A 170 5.72 -32.38 5.73
N ASP A 171 6.47 -33.43 6.10
CA ASP A 171 7.94 -33.42 6.12
C ASP A 171 8.63 -33.30 4.74
N LYS A 172 7.94 -33.66 3.63
CA LYS A 172 8.46 -33.45 2.26
C LYS A 172 8.11 -32.08 1.66
N VAL A 173 7.26 -31.31 2.34
CA VAL A 173 6.67 -30.05 1.84
C VAL A 173 7.37 -28.82 2.41
N TYR A 174 8.06 -28.95 3.54
CA TYR A 174 8.71 -27.84 4.25
C TYR A 174 9.65 -27.02 3.35
N GLY A 175 10.48 -27.68 2.54
CA GLY A 175 11.40 -26.99 1.60
C GLY A 175 10.70 -26.23 0.46
N TYR A 176 9.50 -26.68 0.05
CA TYR A 176 8.73 -26.03 -1.02
C TYR A 176 7.87 -24.88 -0.48
N LYS A 177 7.24 -25.07 0.69
CA LYS A 177 6.55 -24.01 1.44
C LYS A 177 7.49 -22.84 1.71
N GLN A 178 8.69 -23.12 2.25
CA GLN A 178 9.71 -22.11 2.49
C GLN A 178 10.17 -21.40 1.20
N MET A 179 10.23 -22.10 0.06
CA MET A 179 10.57 -21.48 -1.23
C MET A 179 9.45 -20.53 -1.71
N LEU A 180 8.19 -20.90 -1.53
CA LEU A 180 7.04 -20.08 -1.90
C LEU A 180 6.92 -18.85 -0.99
N ASP A 181 7.14 -19.03 0.32
CA ASP A 181 7.13 -17.95 1.31
C ASP A 181 8.25 -16.93 1.02
N ASN A 182 9.47 -17.40 0.76
CA ASN A 182 10.57 -16.55 0.32
C ASN A 182 10.23 -15.79 -0.97
N LYS A 183 9.56 -16.41 -1.94
CA LYS A 183 9.13 -15.73 -3.19
C LYS A 183 8.06 -14.67 -2.92
N MET A 184 7.18 -14.89 -1.94
CA MET A 184 6.17 -13.91 -1.54
C MET A 184 6.80 -12.72 -0.82
N GLU A 185 7.70 -12.96 0.13
CA GLU A 185 8.46 -11.90 0.83
C GLU A 185 9.31 -11.07 -0.15
N LEU A 186 9.94 -11.74 -1.11
CA LEU A 186 10.76 -11.09 -2.15
C LEU A 186 9.95 -10.39 -3.25
N SER A 187 8.62 -10.48 -3.25
CA SER A 187 7.78 -9.90 -4.30
C SER A 187 7.81 -8.37 -4.33
N GLY A 188 8.15 -7.73 -3.20
CA GLY A 188 8.10 -6.27 -3.03
C GLY A 188 6.68 -5.68 -3.09
N ILE A 189 5.65 -6.51 -3.24
CA ILE A 189 4.26 -6.08 -3.40
C ILE A 189 3.74 -5.31 -2.20
N PRO A 190 3.99 -5.72 -0.93
CA PRO A 190 3.54 -4.93 0.22
C PRO A 190 4.07 -3.50 0.21
N ALA A 191 5.33 -3.29 -0.19
CA ALA A 191 5.92 -1.97 -0.33
C ALA A 191 5.26 -1.14 -1.44
N VAL A 192 4.92 -1.77 -2.56
CA VAL A 192 4.19 -1.14 -3.68
C VAL A 192 2.77 -0.76 -3.27
N LEU A 193 2.04 -1.66 -2.60
CA LEU A 193 0.70 -1.37 -2.07
C LEU A 193 0.74 -0.22 -1.06
N ARG A 194 1.76 -0.18 -0.20
CA ARG A 194 1.97 0.93 0.74
C ARG A 194 2.29 2.23 0.00
N LEU A 195 3.07 2.22 -1.07
CA LEU A 195 3.31 3.41 -1.88
C LEU A 195 2.03 3.93 -2.54
N LEU A 196 1.22 3.04 -3.12
CA LEU A 196 -0.08 3.40 -3.70
C LEU A 196 -1.05 3.94 -2.64
N GLN A 197 -1.01 3.40 -1.42
CA GLN A 197 -1.77 3.95 -0.29
C GLN A 197 -1.34 5.40 -0.01
N LEU A 198 -0.04 5.67 0.06
CA LEU A 198 0.52 7.00 0.35
C LEU A 198 0.26 8.03 -0.77
N PHE A 199 0.05 7.59 -2.01
CA PHE A 199 -0.42 8.46 -3.08
C PHE A 199 -1.81 9.05 -2.78
N CYS A 200 -2.61 8.39 -1.96
CA CYS A 200 -3.96 8.82 -1.61
C CYS A 200 -4.10 9.37 -0.18
N GLU A 201 -3.07 9.24 0.66
CA GLU A 201 -3.04 9.78 2.02
C GLU A 201 -3.34 11.29 2.00
N GLY A 202 -4.16 11.75 2.94
CA GLY A 202 -4.66 13.14 2.92
C GLY A 202 -5.78 13.40 1.90
N HIS A 203 -6.32 12.35 1.28
CA HIS A 203 -7.49 12.39 0.40
C HIS A 203 -7.31 13.24 -0.86
N TYR A 204 -6.14 13.13 -1.50
CA TYR A 204 -5.85 13.84 -2.74
C TYR A 204 -6.64 13.25 -3.92
N GLY A 205 -7.86 13.77 -4.11
CA GLY A 205 -8.85 13.32 -5.09
C GLY A 205 -8.34 13.16 -6.54
N PRO A 206 -7.50 14.07 -7.08
CA PRO A 206 -6.96 13.90 -8.43
C PRO A 206 -6.19 12.59 -8.61
N LEU A 207 -5.29 12.25 -7.68
CA LEU A 207 -4.49 11.02 -7.76
C LEU A 207 -5.34 9.78 -7.44
N GLN A 208 -6.28 9.87 -6.49
CA GLN A 208 -7.29 8.81 -6.26
C GLN A 208 -8.07 8.47 -7.53
N ASN A 209 -8.49 9.48 -8.31
CA ASN A 209 -9.19 9.27 -9.57
C ASN A 209 -8.26 8.75 -10.67
N TYR A 210 -7.02 9.22 -10.69
CA TYR A 210 -6.01 8.77 -11.65
C TYR A 210 -5.69 7.29 -11.47
N LEU A 211 -5.69 6.74 -10.25
CA LEU A 211 -5.53 5.29 -10.01
C LEU A 211 -6.68 4.45 -10.60
N ARG A 212 -7.87 5.04 -10.78
CA ARG A 212 -9.02 4.37 -11.40
C ARG A 212 -8.99 4.44 -12.92
N VAL A 213 -8.66 5.60 -13.48
CA VAL A 213 -8.65 5.87 -14.93
C VAL A 213 -7.53 6.84 -15.28
N GLN A 214 -6.69 6.49 -16.26
CA GLN A 214 -5.61 7.33 -16.80
C GLN A 214 -5.98 7.80 -18.21
N PRO A 215 -6.64 8.97 -18.36
CA PRO A 215 -7.24 9.39 -19.62
C PRO A 215 -6.22 9.68 -20.74
N ASN A 216 -4.98 9.92 -20.37
CA ASN A 216 -3.84 10.22 -21.24
C ASN A 216 -2.99 8.99 -21.60
N CYS A 217 -3.29 7.81 -21.03
CA CYS A 217 -2.59 6.57 -21.33
C CYS A 217 -3.33 5.76 -22.40
N LEU A 218 -2.60 5.17 -23.36
CA LEU A 218 -3.21 4.31 -24.38
C LEU A 218 -3.86 3.05 -23.76
N HIS A 219 -3.24 2.54 -22.70
CA HIS A 219 -3.68 1.34 -21.98
C HIS A 219 -3.94 1.69 -20.51
N SER A 220 -5.08 2.32 -20.24
CA SER A 220 -5.50 2.60 -18.86
C SER A 220 -5.75 1.31 -18.08
N VAL A 221 -5.25 1.29 -16.84
CA VAL A 221 -5.37 0.20 -15.87
C VAL A 221 -6.16 0.70 -14.66
N ASN A 222 -7.22 -0.03 -14.30
CA ASN A 222 -7.96 0.26 -13.07
C ASN A 222 -7.27 -0.40 -11.88
N ILE A 223 -6.34 0.32 -11.23
CA ILE A 223 -5.53 -0.20 -10.12
C ILE A 223 -6.42 -0.58 -8.92
N ILE A 224 -7.54 0.10 -8.72
CA ILE A 224 -8.48 -0.21 -7.64
C ILE A 224 -9.08 -1.61 -7.84
N ALA A 225 -9.49 -1.93 -9.07
CA ALA A 225 -10.01 -3.25 -9.40
C ALA A 225 -8.93 -4.34 -9.29
N GLU A 226 -7.70 -4.04 -9.72
CA GLU A 226 -6.56 -4.96 -9.62
C GLU A 226 -6.17 -5.26 -8.17
N VAL A 227 -6.19 -4.26 -7.27
CA VAL A 227 -5.93 -4.46 -5.83
C VAL A 227 -7.04 -5.30 -5.19
N LEU A 228 -8.31 -5.05 -5.51
CA LEU A 228 -9.41 -5.88 -5.00
C LEU A 228 -9.30 -7.33 -5.51
N PHE A 229 -8.95 -7.51 -6.77
CA PHE A 229 -8.71 -8.85 -7.33
C PHE A 229 -7.52 -9.54 -6.68
N PHE A 230 -6.45 -8.81 -6.40
CA PHE A 230 -5.28 -9.31 -5.68
C PHE A 230 -5.63 -9.74 -4.25
N LEU A 231 -6.34 -8.89 -3.50
CA LEU A 231 -6.85 -9.20 -2.16
C LEU A 231 -7.63 -10.51 -2.17
N ARG A 232 -8.57 -10.66 -3.11
CA ARG A 232 -9.36 -11.89 -3.26
C ARG A 232 -8.45 -13.12 -3.40
N GLU A 233 -7.45 -13.06 -4.28
CA GLU A 233 -6.54 -14.20 -4.48
C GLU A 233 -5.70 -14.51 -3.23
N VAL A 234 -5.31 -13.50 -2.44
CA VAL A 234 -4.65 -13.67 -1.14
C VAL A 234 -5.58 -14.39 -0.16
N LEU A 235 -6.81 -13.90 0.03
CA LEU A 235 -7.79 -14.49 0.96
C LEU A 235 -8.11 -15.94 0.59
N HIS A 236 -8.35 -16.20 -0.70
CA HIS A 236 -8.69 -17.54 -1.17
C HIS A 236 -7.52 -18.52 -1.21
N ALA A 237 -6.27 -18.06 -1.12
CA ALA A 237 -5.10 -18.94 -0.93
C ALA A 237 -4.92 -19.42 0.52
N GLY A 238 -5.71 -18.87 1.44
CA GLY A 238 -5.68 -19.15 2.87
C GLY A 238 -4.90 -18.07 3.62
N ILE A 239 -5.50 -17.59 4.72
CA ILE A 239 -4.89 -16.61 5.61
C ILE A 239 -4.04 -17.36 6.63
N ASP A 240 -2.74 -17.06 6.66
CA ASP A 240 -1.79 -17.56 7.63
C ASP A 240 -0.69 -16.51 7.89
N GLU A 241 0.30 -16.85 8.72
CA GLU A 241 1.43 -15.99 9.12
C GLU A 241 2.15 -15.31 7.94
N THR A 242 2.08 -15.89 6.73
CA THR A 242 2.79 -15.38 5.54
C THR A 242 1.93 -14.51 4.64
N THR A 243 0.60 -14.57 4.79
CA THR A 243 -0.36 -13.90 3.89
C THR A 243 -1.15 -12.79 4.59
N ILE A 244 -1.18 -12.78 5.93
CA ILE A 244 -1.99 -11.84 6.70
C ILE A 244 -1.58 -10.37 6.50
N ASP A 245 -0.28 -10.05 6.56
CA ASP A 245 0.20 -8.68 6.35
C ASP A 245 -0.16 -8.15 4.95
N MET A 246 -0.16 -9.05 3.97
CA MET A 246 -0.54 -8.72 2.60
C MET A 246 -2.03 -8.41 2.50
N ALA A 247 -2.89 -9.16 3.18
CA ALA A 247 -4.33 -8.90 3.26
C ALA A 247 -4.63 -7.59 4.00
N ILE A 248 -3.99 -7.34 5.16
CA ILE A 248 -4.08 -6.09 5.92
C ILE A 248 -3.70 -4.91 5.02
N GLN A 249 -2.53 -4.98 4.38
CA GLN A 249 -2.04 -3.90 3.51
C GLN A 249 -2.98 -3.65 2.33
N CYS A 250 -3.60 -4.68 1.75
CA CYS A 250 -4.61 -4.50 0.70
C CYS A 250 -5.84 -3.72 1.21
N PHE A 251 -6.40 -4.08 2.36
CA PHE A 251 -7.53 -3.35 2.95
C PHE A 251 -7.17 -1.89 3.27
N ASN A 252 -5.98 -1.67 3.85
CA ASN A 252 -5.48 -0.32 4.15
C ASN A 252 -5.32 0.53 2.87
N THR A 253 -4.79 -0.05 1.79
CA THR A 253 -4.69 0.62 0.48
C THR A 253 -6.07 0.93 -0.11
N LEU A 254 -7.01 -0.04 -0.09
CA LEU A 254 -8.37 0.16 -0.61
C LEU A 254 -9.16 1.22 0.18
N THR A 255 -8.90 1.31 1.49
CA THR A 255 -9.47 2.32 2.37
C THR A 255 -9.05 3.73 1.92
N GLU A 256 -7.74 3.98 1.73
CA GLU A 256 -7.25 5.28 1.27
C GLU A 256 -7.70 5.66 -0.15
N PHE A 257 -7.97 4.66 -1.01
CA PHE A 257 -8.55 4.92 -2.33
C PHE A 257 -9.96 5.54 -2.24
N CYS A 258 -10.66 5.39 -1.11
CA CYS A 258 -12.06 5.80 -0.94
C CYS A 258 -12.28 6.92 0.08
N GLN A 259 -11.43 7.03 1.10
CA GLN A 259 -11.55 8.03 2.17
C GLN A 259 -11.48 9.48 1.65
N GLY A 260 -12.10 10.40 2.40
CA GLY A 260 -12.31 11.78 1.97
C GLY A 260 -13.26 11.83 0.77
N PRO A 261 -14.55 11.54 1.03
CA PRO A 261 -15.43 10.72 0.21
C PRO A 261 -15.15 10.75 -1.30
N CYS A 262 -14.61 9.65 -1.83
CA CYS A 262 -14.35 9.50 -3.26
C CYS A 262 -15.43 8.65 -3.95
N ALA A 263 -16.58 9.27 -4.23
CA ALA A 263 -17.78 8.59 -4.74
C ALA A 263 -17.57 7.66 -5.96
N PRO A 264 -16.73 7.98 -6.96
CA PRO A 264 -16.54 7.07 -8.08
C PRO A 264 -15.56 5.91 -7.79
N ASN A 265 -14.66 6.04 -6.81
CA ASN A 265 -13.86 4.91 -6.31
C ASN A 265 -14.70 3.97 -5.44
N GLN A 266 -15.53 4.55 -4.57
CA GLN A 266 -16.52 3.80 -3.78
C GLN A 266 -17.46 2.99 -4.70
N ALA A 267 -17.96 3.60 -5.77
CA ALA A 267 -18.79 2.90 -6.77
C ALA A 267 -18.05 1.72 -7.41
N THR A 268 -16.78 1.91 -7.78
CA THR A 268 -15.94 0.85 -8.37
C THR A 268 -15.86 -0.37 -7.45
N LEU A 269 -15.56 -0.17 -6.16
CA LEU A 269 -15.44 -1.29 -5.21
C LEU A 269 -16.78 -1.96 -4.90
N MET A 270 -17.89 -1.23 -4.97
CA MET A 270 -19.23 -1.77 -4.76
C MET A 270 -19.74 -2.57 -5.96
N ASP A 271 -19.49 -2.07 -7.18
CA ASP A 271 -20.04 -2.62 -8.42
C ASP A 271 -19.29 -3.85 -8.95
N LEU A 272 -18.02 -4.05 -8.54
CA LEU A 272 -17.23 -5.24 -8.89
C LEU A 272 -17.87 -6.55 -8.39
N LYS A 273 -17.53 -7.68 -9.02
CA LYS A 273 -18.02 -9.01 -8.64
C LYS A 273 -16.89 -10.05 -8.61
N PRO A 274 -16.60 -10.67 -7.45
CA PRO A 274 -17.11 -10.32 -6.12
C PRO A 274 -16.71 -8.88 -5.75
N ASN A 275 -17.56 -8.22 -4.94
CA ASN A 275 -17.26 -6.90 -4.41
C ASN A 275 -16.53 -7.01 -3.07
N VAL A 276 -16.01 -5.89 -2.59
CA VAL A 276 -15.32 -5.79 -1.30
C VAL A 276 -16.14 -6.32 -0.12
N CYS A 277 -17.47 -6.18 -0.12
CA CYS A 277 -18.33 -6.72 0.95
C CYS A 277 -18.25 -8.26 1.03
N SER A 278 -18.13 -8.92 -0.12
CA SER A 278 -18.01 -10.39 -0.19
C SER A 278 -16.68 -10.85 0.41
N GLU A 279 -15.60 -10.13 0.12
CA GLU A 279 -14.26 -10.42 0.66
C GLU A 279 -14.20 -10.16 2.18
N VAL A 280 -14.90 -9.13 2.68
CA VAL A 280 -14.99 -8.87 4.12
C VAL A 280 -15.73 -10.01 4.86
N ASN A 281 -16.78 -10.59 4.27
CA ASN A 281 -17.42 -11.78 4.88
C ASN A 281 -16.41 -12.92 5.06
N ILE A 282 -15.56 -13.19 4.04
CA ILE A 282 -14.54 -14.25 4.14
C ILE A 282 -13.63 -14.00 5.34
N VAL A 283 -13.15 -12.76 5.52
CA VAL A 283 -12.28 -12.39 6.65
C VAL A 283 -12.97 -12.60 8.00
N LEU A 284 -14.23 -12.17 8.14
CA LEU A 284 -14.96 -12.28 9.40
C LEU A 284 -15.39 -13.71 9.72
N GLU A 285 -15.59 -14.55 8.69
CA GLU A 285 -15.92 -15.97 8.83
C GLU A 285 -14.69 -16.87 9.03
N SER A 286 -13.49 -16.37 8.72
CA SER A 286 -12.26 -17.17 8.78
C SER A 286 -11.84 -17.46 10.22
N GLU A 287 -11.58 -18.74 10.47
CA GLU A 287 -10.83 -19.21 11.65
C GLU A 287 -9.34 -19.11 11.35
N LEU A 288 -8.58 -18.42 12.21
CA LEU A 288 -7.17 -18.09 11.99
C LEU A 288 -6.25 -18.69 13.08
N PRO A 289 -6.23 -20.02 13.26
CA PRO A 289 -5.56 -20.65 14.40
C PRO A 289 -4.03 -20.54 14.40
N THR A 290 -3.42 -20.26 13.26
CA THR A 290 -1.95 -20.14 13.09
C THR A 290 -1.46 -18.70 13.16
N VAL A 291 -2.35 -17.75 13.35
CA VAL A 291 -2.08 -16.32 13.30
C VAL A 291 -2.15 -15.77 14.73
N GLU A 292 -1.26 -14.84 15.07
CA GLU A 292 -1.32 -14.12 16.34
C GLU A 292 -2.61 -13.29 16.45
N ASP A 293 -3.28 -13.34 17.60
CA ASP A 293 -4.57 -12.68 17.83
C ASP A 293 -4.53 -11.18 17.46
N ALA A 294 -3.43 -10.48 17.79
CA ALA A 294 -3.23 -9.07 17.44
C ALA A 294 -3.36 -8.80 15.92
N LEU A 295 -2.70 -9.62 15.08
CA LEU A 295 -2.79 -9.49 13.63
C LEU A 295 -4.17 -9.91 13.11
N ALA A 296 -4.80 -10.92 13.72
CA ALA A 296 -6.16 -11.31 13.37
C ALA A 296 -7.16 -10.18 13.64
N PHE A 297 -7.02 -9.46 14.76
CA PHE A 297 -7.80 -8.26 15.06
C PHE A 297 -7.51 -7.13 14.08
N GLU A 298 -6.24 -6.87 13.77
CA GLU A 298 -5.84 -5.84 12.80
C GLU A 298 -6.45 -6.09 11.41
N LEU A 299 -6.42 -7.34 10.93
CA LEU A 299 -7.03 -7.73 9.65
C LEU A 299 -8.54 -7.47 9.65
N ARG A 300 -9.25 -7.95 10.67
CA ARG A 300 -10.70 -7.76 10.78
C ARG A 300 -11.06 -6.29 10.90
N ASN A 301 -10.28 -5.52 11.66
CA ASN A 301 -10.49 -4.09 11.82
C ASN A 301 -10.26 -3.33 10.51
N SER A 302 -9.18 -3.62 9.79
CA SER A 302 -8.88 -3.03 8.47
C SER A 302 -9.99 -3.30 7.47
N ALA A 303 -10.54 -4.53 7.47
CA ALA A 303 -11.68 -4.92 6.64
C ALA A 303 -12.96 -4.12 6.96
N VAL A 304 -13.28 -3.94 8.24
CA VAL A 304 -14.45 -3.15 8.68
C VAL A 304 -14.26 -1.66 8.40
N LEU A 305 -13.05 -1.12 8.58
CA LEU A 305 -12.72 0.27 8.25
C LEU A 305 -12.88 0.54 6.75
N THR A 306 -12.52 -0.43 5.89
CA THR A 306 -12.80 -0.33 4.46
C THR A 306 -14.31 -0.17 4.21
N LEU A 307 -15.17 -0.96 4.86
CA LEU A 307 -16.64 -0.80 4.72
C LEU A 307 -17.12 0.57 5.19
N LEU A 308 -16.61 1.08 6.30
CA LEU A 308 -16.95 2.41 6.80
C LEU A 308 -16.56 3.51 5.81
N SER A 309 -15.38 3.40 5.18
CA SER A 309 -14.93 4.36 4.14
C SER A 309 -15.81 4.37 2.89
N LEU A 310 -16.48 3.25 2.59
CA LEU A 310 -17.44 3.16 1.48
C LEU A 310 -18.78 3.82 1.79
N LEU A 311 -19.13 3.94 3.07
CA LEU A 311 -20.34 4.62 3.54
C LEU A 311 -20.11 6.11 3.75
N GLU A 312 -18.86 6.54 3.95
CA GLU A 312 -18.50 7.95 4.14
C GLU A 312 -18.98 8.80 2.95
N GLY A 313 -19.84 9.79 3.21
CA GLY A 313 -20.39 10.69 2.19
C GLY A 313 -21.25 10.02 1.11
N ASN A 314 -21.55 8.71 1.23
CA ASN A 314 -22.25 7.97 0.18
C ASN A 314 -23.77 8.14 0.29
N THR A 315 -24.37 8.81 -0.69
CA THR A 315 -25.82 9.05 -0.74
C THR A 315 -26.56 8.08 -1.66
N LYS A 316 -25.86 7.15 -2.32
CA LYS A 316 -26.46 6.25 -3.31
C LYS A 316 -27.13 5.06 -2.63
N LYS A 317 -28.48 5.07 -2.60
CA LYS A 317 -29.31 3.98 -2.06
C LYS A 317 -28.94 2.59 -2.61
N HIS A 318 -28.58 2.49 -3.89
CA HIS A 318 -28.21 1.19 -4.49
C HIS A 318 -26.98 0.58 -3.83
N HIS A 319 -25.93 1.36 -3.54
CA HIS A 319 -24.71 0.84 -2.91
C HIS A 319 -25.01 0.34 -1.49
N LEU A 320 -25.79 1.10 -0.72
CA LEU A 320 -26.22 0.66 0.60
C LEU A 320 -27.00 -0.66 0.54
N LEU A 321 -27.99 -0.76 -0.34
CA LEU A 321 -28.77 -1.99 -0.52
C LEU A 321 -27.87 -3.16 -0.93
N LEU A 322 -26.87 -2.90 -1.76
CA LEU A 322 -25.90 -3.91 -2.16
C LEU A 322 -25.07 -4.39 -0.96
N MET A 323 -24.58 -3.47 -0.12
CA MET A 323 -23.85 -3.80 1.11
C MET A 323 -24.72 -4.64 2.06
N ILE A 324 -25.95 -4.21 2.32
CA ILE A 324 -26.93 -4.94 3.16
C ILE A 324 -27.21 -6.33 2.59
N SER A 325 -27.40 -6.45 1.28
CA SER A 325 -27.69 -7.75 0.64
C SER A 325 -26.50 -8.70 0.58
N THR A 326 -25.27 -8.18 0.73
CA THR A 326 -24.04 -8.98 0.59
C THR A 326 -23.47 -9.36 1.95
N LEU A 327 -23.46 -8.45 2.93
CA LEU A 327 -22.86 -8.70 4.24
C LEU A 327 -23.65 -9.71 5.06
N SER A 328 -22.94 -10.60 5.75
CA SER A 328 -23.52 -11.58 6.65
C SER A 328 -23.80 -10.97 8.02
N PHE A 329 -25.02 -10.45 8.22
CA PHE A 329 -25.45 -9.89 9.52
C PHE A 329 -25.30 -10.86 10.70
N PRO A 330 -25.57 -12.18 10.57
CA PRO A 330 -25.31 -13.13 11.67
C PRO A 330 -23.83 -13.21 12.05
N VAL A 331 -22.92 -13.12 11.07
CA VAL A 331 -21.47 -13.09 11.33
C VAL A 331 -21.09 -11.78 12.00
N LEU A 332 -21.50 -10.63 11.44
CA LEU A 332 -21.25 -9.32 12.04
C LEU A 332 -21.71 -9.23 13.50
N GLY A 333 -22.92 -9.74 13.79
CA GLY A 333 -23.48 -9.72 15.14
C GLY A 333 -22.74 -10.64 16.11
N ARG A 334 -22.34 -11.84 15.67
CA ARG A 334 -21.53 -12.76 16.51
C ARG A 334 -20.14 -12.20 16.75
N THR A 335 -19.45 -11.71 15.73
CA THR A 335 -18.13 -11.10 15.87
C THR A 335 -18.20 -9.89 16.81
N LEU A 336 -19.22 -9.04 16.70
CA LEU A 336 -19.41 -7.92 17.62
C LEU A 336 -19.53 -8.38 19.08
N ASP A 337 -20.38 -9.37 19.36
CA ASP A 337 -20.59 -9.90 20.73
C ASP A 337 -19.34 -10.59 21.28
N GLU A 338 -18.62 -11.35 20.45
CA GLU A 338 -17.35 -11.99 20.80
C GLU A 338 -16.29 -10.95 21.16
N MET A 339 -16.04 -9.98 20.28
CA MET A 339 -15.01 -8.96 20.48
C MET A 339 -15.32 -8.05 21.67
N TRP A 340 -16.60 -7.70 21.88
CA TRP A 340 -17.02 -6.91 23.03
C TRP A 340 -16.75 -7.59 24.37
N ARG A 341 -16.81 -8.93 24.42
CA ARG A 341 -16.59 -9.71 25.65
C ARG A 341 -15.12 -9.94 26.00
N MET A 342 -14.20 -9.76 25.05
CA MET A 342 -12.78 -9.99 25.29
C MET A 342 -12.15 -8.91 26.18
N GLU A 343 -12.73 -7.71 26.23
CA GLU A 343 -12.25 -6.56 27.03
C GLU A 343 -10.78 -6.13 26.76
N GLU A 344 -10.18 -6.63 25.68
CA GLU A 344 -8.88 -6.20 25.15
C GLU A 344 -9.05 -4.97 24.25
N GLU A 345 -8.07 -4.05 24.25
CA GLU A 345 -8.16 -2.77 23.53
C GLU A 345 -8.42 -2.95 22.03
N ASP A 346 -7.69 -3.83 21.37
CA ASP A 346 -7.84 -4.09 19.92
C ASP A 346 -9.19 -4.74 19.58
N ALA A 347 -9.65 -5.66 20.42
CA ALA A 347 -10.97 -6.28 20.28
C ALA A 347 -12.10 -5.25 20.47
N LEU A 348 -11.98 -4.37 21.47
CA LEU A 348 -12.95 -3.31 21.71
C LEU A 348 -12.99 -2.29 20.57
N ASN A 349 -11.85 -1.96 19.98
CA ASN A 349 -11.77 -1.09 18.80
C ASN A 349 -12.52 -1.70 17.61
N LEU A 350 -12.31 -2.99 17.34
CA LEU A 350 -13.05 -3.71 16.30
C LEU A 350 -14.56 -3.77 16.60
N ALA A 351 -14.94 -4.07 17.85
CA ALA A 351 -16.33 -4.08 18.30
C ALA A 351 -17.01 -2.71 18.09
N PHE A 352 -16.31 -1.62 18.45
CA PHE A 352 -16.81 -0.27 18.22
C PHE A 352 -17.04 0.01 16.73
N ASN A 353 -16.09 -0.33 15.87
CA ASN A 353 -16.20 -0.11 14.42
C ASN A 353 -17.35 -0.93 13.81
N LEU A 354 -17.54 -2.18 14.24
CA LEU A 354 -18.69 -3.00 13.84
C LEU A 354 -20.02 -2.39 14.30
N TYR A 355 -20.08 -1.88 15.53
CA TYR A 355 -21.26 -1.18 16.04
C TYR A 355 -21.61 0.06 15.20
N VAL A 356 -20.60 0.89 14.87
CA VAL A 356 -20.77 2.06 14.00
C VAL A 356 -21.28 1.64 12.63
N LEU A 357 -20.69 0.60 12.03
CA LEU A 357 -21.12 0.06 10.74
C LEU A 357 -22.60 -0.32 10.76
N LEU A 358 -23.02 -1.13 11.74
CA LEU A 358 -24.41 -1.55 11.89
C LEU A 358 -25.36 -0.37 12.10
N CYS A 359 -24.94 0.64 12.88
CA CYS A 359 -25.73 1.87 13.06
C CYS A 359 -25.90 2.64 11.75
N CYS A 360 -24.84 2.76 10.95
CA CYS A 360 -24.90 3.41 9.64
C CYS A 360 -25.86 2.67 8.69
N LEU A 361 -25.77 1.33 8.64
CA LEU A 361 -26.65 0.52 7.81
C LEU A 361 -28.12 0.62 8.24
N SER A 362 -28.39 0.62 9.55
CA SER A 362 -29.76 0.71 10.10
C SER A 362 -30.42 2.08 9.89
N ARG A 363 -29.67 3.18 10.10
CA ARG A 363 -30.21 4.54 9.94
C ARG A 363 -30.70 4.80 8.52
N GLU A 364 -29.97 4.33 7.52
CA GLU A 364 -30.32 4.55 6.13
C GLU A 364 -31.45 3.63 5.64
N GLU A 365 -31.70 2.49 6.29
CA GLU A 365 -32.90 1.68 6.06
C GLU A 365 -34.17 2.43 6.50
N THR A 366 -34.12 3.12 7.65
CA THR A 366 -35.25 3.90 8.21
C THR A 366 -35.53 5.23 7.50
N ARG A 367 -34.62 5.71 6.65
CA ARG A 367 -34.82 6.93 5.83
C ARG A 367 -35.62 6.67 4.53
N SER A 368 -36.15 5.46 4.32
CA SER A 368 -37.09 5.22 3.22
C SER A 368 -38.45 5.89 3.48
N PRO A 369 -38.96 6.72 2.55
CA PRO A 369 -40.37 7.11 2.53
C PRO A 369 -41.29 5.95 2.12
#